data_AF-A0A7X6LSR1-F1
#
_entry.id   AF-A0A7X6LSR1-F1
#
_cell.length_a   1.000
_cell.length_b   1.000
_cell.length_c   1.000
_cell.angle_alpha   90.00
_cell.angle_beta   90.00
_cell.angle_gamma   90.00
#
_symmetry.space_group_name_H-M   'P 1'
#
loop_
_entity.id
_entity.type
_entity.pdbx_description
1 polymer ?
#
loop_
_entity_poly.entity_id
_entity_poly.type
_entity_poly.pdbx_seq_one_letter_code
_entity_poly.pdbx_strand_id
1 'polypeptide(L)'
;MALECKVSNSATNSYKRLNAEAAQKAVRWVKDFGEVGIVPAAVLSGVFNTRNLKSAQNDQLTIFWAHSLDELTNFINLTTARR
;
A
#
# COMPACT_ATOMS: atom_id res chain seq x y z
N MET A 1 8.28 2.57 -7.86
CA MET A 1 7.12 2.24 -7.00
C MET A 1 6.47 0.97 -7.54
N ALA A 2 6.05 0.07 -6.65
CA ALA A 2 5.21 -1.09 -7.00
C ALA A 2 3.87 -0.97 -6.26
N LEU A 3 2.76 -1.08 -6.97
CA LEU A 3 1.43 -0.71 -6.49
C LEU A 3 0.44 -1.87 -6.68
N GLU A 4 -0.37 -2.16 -5.66
CA GLU A 4 -1.54 -3.03 -5.76
C GLU A 4 -2.84 -2.23 -5.52
N CYS A 5 -3.92 -2.56 -6.22
CA CYS A 5 -5.23 -1.97 -5.98
C CYS A 5 -6.16 -3.02 -5.36
N LYS A 6 -6.74 -2.72 -4.20
CA LYS A 6 -7.63 -3.65 -3.48
C LYS A 6 -8.96 -3.00 -3.14
N VAL A 7 -10.03 -3.70 -3.45
CA VAL A 7 -11.39 -3.35 -3.01
C VAL A 7 -11.90 -4.45 -2.09
N SER A 8 -12.52 -4.08 -0.97
CA SER A 8 -13.13 -5.03 -0.05
C SER A 8 -14.39 -4.46 0.58
N ASN A 9 -15.47 -5.23 0.62
CA ASN A 9 -16.74 -4.82 1.23
C ASN A 9 -16.93 -5.36 2.67
N SER A 10 -15.90 -5.98 3.25
CA SER A 10 -15.97 -6.54 4.60
C SER A 10 -14.61 -6.47 5.30
N ALA A 11 -14.62 -6.14 6.59
CA ALA A 11 -13.43 -6.13 7.43
C ALA A 11 -12.74 -7.51 7.49
N THR A 12 -13.49 -8.61 7.58
CA THR A 12 -12.92 -9.97 7.63
C THR A 12 -12.17 -10.35 6.35
N ASN A 13 -12.81 -10.21 5.18
CA ASN A 13 -12.17 -10.51 3.89
C ASN A 13 -11.01 -9.55 3.58
N SER A 14 -11.07 -8.31 4.09
CA SER A 14 -10.02 -7.31 3.87
C SER A 14 -8.65 -7.77 4.37
N TYR A 15 -8.59 -8.57 5.43
CA TYR A 15 -7.33 -9.13 5.96
C TYR A 15 -6.59 -9.95 4.90
N LYS A 16 -7.30 -10.85 4.20
CA LYS A 16 -6.70 -11.68 3.16
C LYS A 16 -6.25 -10.84 1.96
N ARG A 17 -6.91 -9.72 1.67
CA ARG A 17 -6.55 -8.84 0.53
C ARG A 17 -5.39 -7.91 0.84
N LEU A 18 -5.32 -7.40 2.06
CA LEU A 18 -4.28 -6.47 2.48
C LEU A 18 -3.08 -7.20 3.06
N ASN A 19 -3.24 -7.88 4.20
CA ASN A 19 -2.12 -8.42 4.96
C ASN A 19 -1.55 -9.68 4.30
N ALA A 20 -2.40 -10.63 3.90
CA ALA A 20 -1.91 -11.88 3.33
C ALA A 20 -1.40 -11.75 1.88
N GLU A 21 -1.82 -10.71 1.14
CA GLU A 21 -1.41 -10.50 -0.25
C GLU A 21 -0.50 -9.28 -0.41
N ALA A 22 -1.04 -8.07 -0.20
CA ALA A 22 -0.31 -6.84 -0.50
C ALA A 22 0.90 -6.62 0.42
N ALA A 23 0.75 -6.84 1.73
CA ALA A 23 1.84 -6.67 2.69
C ALA A 23 2.94 -7.73 2.50
N GLN A 24 2.59 -8.99 2.25
CA GLN A 24 3.58 -10.02 1.90
C GLN A 24 4.35 -9.69 0.61
N LYS A 25 3.67 -9.13 -0.40
CA LYS A 25 4.32 -8.63 -1.61
C LYS A 25 5.24 -7.43 -1.31
N ALA A 26 4.85 -6.52 -0.42
CA ALA A 26 5.69 -5.40 -0.01
C ALA A 26 7.02 -5.86 0.58
N VAL A 27 6.98 -6.78 1.55
CA VAL A 27 8.17 -7.39 2.16
C VAL A 27 9.06 -8.03 1.08
N ARG A 28 8.45 -8.75 0.14
CA ARG A 28 9.19 -9.37 -0.97
C ARG A 28 9.82 -8.34 -1.91
N TRP A 29 9.10 -7.29 -2.30
CA TRP A 29 9.64 -6.25 -3.16
C TRP A 29 10.79 -5.51 -2.50
N VAL A 30 10.70 -5.21 -1.19
CA VAL A 30 11.80 -4.61 -0.44
C VAL A 30 13.03 -5.52 -0.45
N LYS A 31 12.82 -6.83 -0.25
CA LYS A 31 13.91 -7.81 -0.34
C LYS A 31 14.55 -7.88 -1.73
N ASP A 32 13.73 -7.86 -2.79
CA ASP A 32 14.18 -8.07 -4.16
C ASP A 32 14.78 -6.80 -4.80
N PHE A 33 14.30 -5.61 -4.43
CA PHE A 33 14.70 -4.33 -5.03
C PHE A 33 15.48 -3.39 -4.09
N GLY A 34 15.64 -3.78 -2.81
CA GLY A 34 16.32 -3.01 -1.78
C GLY A 34 15.47 -1.87 -1.19
N GLU A 35 15.79 -1.46 0.03
CA GLU A 35 15.00 -0.48 0.82
C GLU A 35 14.93 0.92 0.18
N VAL A 36 15.96 1.33 -0.57
CA VAL A 36 16.02 2.65 -1.21
C VAL A 36 15.38 2.64 -2.61
N GLY A 37 15.36 1.48 -3.28
CA GLY A 37 14.97 1.36 -4.68
C GLY A 37 13.47 1.24 -4.92
N ILE A 38 12.68 0.96 -3.87
CA ILE A 38 11.25 0.68 -4.00
C ILE A 38 10.44 1.36 -2.90
N VAL A 39 9.25 1.82 -3.28
CA VAL A 39 8.17 2.15 -2.36
C VAL A 39 7.02 1.19 -2.68
N PRO A 40 6.79 0.14 -1.87
CA PRO A 40 5.60 -0.69 -1.94
C PRO A 40 4.38 0.12 -1.54
N ALA A 41 3.32 0.04 -2.32
CA ALA A 41 2.10 0.78 -2.04
C ALA A 41 0.84 -0.03 -2.37
N ALA A 42 -0.26 0.32 -1.70
CA ALA A 42 -1.59 -0.17 -2.01
C ALA A 42 -2.61 0.97 -2.07
N VAL A 43 -3.49 0.94 -3.09
CA VAL A 43 -4.69 1.79 -3.16
C VAL A 43 -5.88 0.99 -2.69
N LEU A 44 -6.58 1.48 -1.67
CA LEU A 44 -7.67 0.78 -1.01
C LEU A 44 -9.03 1.46 -1.25
N SER A 45 -10.07 0.64 -1.42
CA SER A 45 -11.46 1.10 -1.41
C SER A 45 -12.36 0.13 -0.64
N GLY A 46 -13.31 0.68 0.13
CA GLY A 46 -14.25 -0.08 0.95
C GLY A 46 -13.82 -0.24 2.41
N VAL A 47 -14.14 -1.38 3.02
CA VAL A 47 -14.09 -1.59 4.47
C VAL A 47 -12.85 -2.38 4.88
N PHE A 48 -12.02 -1.77 5.73
CA PHE A 48 -10.80 -2.35 6.29
C PHE A 48 -10.75 -2.17 7.80
N ASN A 49 -10.24 -3.16 8.53
CA ASN A 49 -9.98 -3.02 9.95
C ASN A 49 -8.72 -2.17 10.18
N THR A 50 -8.79 -1.17 11.06
CA THR A 50 -7.67 -0.26 11.36
C THR A 50 -6.42 -0.98 11.90
N ARG A 51 -6.58 -2.06 12.67
CA ARG A 51 -5.44 -2.87 13.15
C ARG A 51 -4.70 -3.53 12.00
N ASN A 52 -5.44 -3.98 10.99
CA ASN A 52 -4.88 -4.61 9.80
C ASN A 52 -4.14 -3.60 8.91
N LEU A 53 -4.70 -2.38 8.77
CA LEU A 53 -4.02 -1.26 8.09
C LEU A 53 -2.68 -0.95 8.77
N LYS A 54 -2.68 -0.79 10.09
CA LYS A 54 -1.46 -0.51 10.87
C LYS A 54 -0.43 -1.63 10.75
N SER A 55 -0.87 -2.89 10.83
CA SER A 55 0.02 -4.04 10.61
C SER A 55 0.65 -4.01 9.23
N ALA A 56 -0.12 -3.73 8.17
CA ALA A 56 0.42 -3.66 6.81
C ALA A 56 1.41 -2.51 6.63
N GLN A 57 1.18 -1.36 7.27
CA GLN A 57 2.14 -0.24 7.28
C GLN A 57 3.44 -0.60 8.01
N ASN A 58 3.36 -1.35 9.12
CA ASN A 58 4.54 -1.87 9.79
C ASN A 58 5.33 -2.85 8.90
N ASP A 59 4.64 -3.57 8.00
CA ASP A 59 5.24 -4.43 6.96
C ASP A 59 5.69 -3.64 5.71
N GLN A 60 5.95 -2.34 5.87
CA GLN A 60 6.45 -1.42 4.83
C GLN A 60 5.51 -1.18 3.63
N LEU A 61 4.21 -1.47 3.78
CA LEU A 61 3.22 -1.13 2.76
C LEU A 61 2.69 0.29 2.96
N THR A 62 3.00 1.18 2.01
CA THR A 62 2.38 2.51 1.94
C THR A 62 0.92 2.37 1.52
N ILE A 63 -0.01 3.13 2.12
CA ILE A 63 -1.44 3.02 1.84
C ILE A 63 -1.97 4.35 1.33
N PHE A 64 -2.73 4.30 0.24
CA PHE A 64 -3.51 5.40 -0.31
C PHE A 64 -4.99 4.99 -0.40
N TRP A 65 -5.89 5.96 -0.29
CA TRP A 65 -7.33 5.70 -0.42
C TRP A 65 -7.84 6.09 -1.80
N ALA A 66 -8.67 5.24 -2.40
CA ALA A 66 -9.24 5.48 -3.72
C ALA A 66 -10.16 6.71 -3.77
N HIS A 67 -10.71 7.16 -2.64
CA HIS A 67 -11.51 8.39 -2.57
C HIS A 67 -10.65 9.66 -2.46
N SER A 68 -9.34 9.53 -2.29
CA SER A 68 -8.37 10.62 -2.13
C SER A 68 -7.13 10.36 -3.01
N LEU A 69 -7.33 10.15 -4.32
CA LEU A 69 -6.23 9.86 -5.26
C LEU A 69 -5.28 11.05 -5.46
N ASP A 70 -5.70 12.25 -5.07
CA ASP A 70 -4.84 13.43 -5.06
C ASP A 70 -3.63 13.22 -4.12
N GLU A 71 -3.78 12.49 -3.02
CA GLU A 71 -2.66 12.16 -2.13
C GLU A 71 -1.61 11.30 -2.82
N LEU A 72 -2.03 10.30 -3.61
CA LEU A 72 -1.12 9.49 -4.42
C LEU A 72 -0.42 10.34 -5.48
N THR A 73 -1.18 11.17 -6.18
CA THR A 73 -0.65 12.06 -7.24
C THR A 73 0.38 13.03 -6.65
N ASN A 74 0.06 13.65 -5.51
CA ASN A 74 0.97 14.54 -4.79
C ASN A 74 2.24 13.81 -4.35
N PHE A 75 2.13 12.59 -3.84
CA PHE A 75 3.29 11.77 -3.48
C PHE A 75 4.20 11.51 -4.68
N ILE A 76 3.64 11.11 -5.83
CA ILE A 76 4.41 10.87 -7.06
C ILE A 76 5.11 12.15 -7.53
N ASN A 77 4.41 13.28 -7.53
CA ASN A 77 4.99 14.57 -7.93
C ASN A 77 6.16 14.98 -7.04
N LEU A 78 6.05 14.79 -5.71
CA LEU A 78 7.15 15.04 -4.77
C LEU A 78 8.37 14.15 -5.04
N THR A 79 8.16 12.91 -5.49
CA THR A 79 9.27 12.00 -5.87
C THR A 79 9.91 12.33 -7.22
N THR A 80 9.22 13.10 -8.07
CA THR A 80 9.71 13.48 -9.41
C THR A 80 10.48 14.80 -9.38
N ALA A 81 10.19 15.69 -8.43
CA ALA A 81 10.73 17.06 -8.34
C ALA A 81 12.22 17.17 -7.93
N ARG A 82 12.97 16.06 -7.88
CA ARG A 82 14.43 16.09 -7.73
C ARG A 82 15.10 15.87 -9.08
N ARG A 83 15.16 16.92 -9.89
CA ARG A 83 16.11 17.10 -10.98
C ARG A 83 16.59 18.54 -11.01
#